data_AF-E2E815-F1
#
_entry.id   AF-E2E815-F1
#
_cell.length_a   1.000
_cell.length_b   1.000
_cell.length_c   1.000
_cell.angle_alpha   90.00
_cell.angle_beta   90.00
_cell.angle_gamma   90.00
#
_symmetry.space_group_name_H-M   'P 1'
#
loop_
_entity.id
_entity.type
_entity.pdbx_description
1 polymer ?
#
loop_
_entity_poly.entity_id
_entity_poly.type
_entity_poly.pdbx_seq_one_letter_code
_entity_poly.pdbx_strand_id
1 'polypeptide(L)'
;SMQSIINEMRSLIVNPLATLELNLRKAKTGMEFALALYHYLEQVNAVERLESWRQRAEEQGYLELAREHEQAWSSISALLDEFVEVLGEETLDLDSFTEIIGTGLDALEFSLLPPSLDQVVLSDMENAKLLDMKVIFAIGMNDGVMPLRQKDKGIFSDQDRDALRAEDSKLKPSAKNNIGEEDLLAYKIISLPSDKLFLSYPAADEEGKVLSESNYLRKIKGQ
;
A
#
# COMPACT_ATOMS: atom_id res chain seq x y z
N SER A 1 -16.51 -45.81 4.11
CA SER A 1 -15.38 -46.30 3.28
C SER A 1 -14.48 -45.12 2.97
N MET A 2 -13.16 -45.31 2.85
CA MET A 2 -12.19 -44.28 2.45
C MET A 2 -12.61 -43.56 1.15
N GLN A 3 -13.26 -44.27 0.22
CA GLN A 3 -13.81 -43.70 -1.02
C GLN A 3 -14.94 -42.69 -0.77
N SER A 4 -15.76 -42.86 0.28
CA SER A 4 -16.82 -41.90 0.62
C SER A 4 -16.23 -40.57 1.06
N ILE A 5 -15.22 -40.62 1.93
CA ILE A 5 -14.54 -39.43 2.47
C ILE A 5 -13.84 -38.66 1.34
N ILE A 6 -13.15 -39.36 0.42
CA ILE A 6 -12.51 -38.74 -0.74
C ILE A 6 -13.55 -38.06 -1.64
N ASN A 7 -14.68 -38.71 -1.88
CA ASN A 7 -15.74 -38.14 -2.71
C ASN A 7 -16.42 -36.95 -2.02
N GLU A 8 -16.66 -37.01 -0.71
CA GLU A 8 -17.19 -35.90 0.08
C GLU A 8 -16.26 -34.70 0.05
N MET A 9 -14.95 -34.90 0.31
CA MET A 9 -13.95 -33.84 0.21
C MET A 9 -13.88 -33.25 -1.19
N ARG A 10 -13.93 -34.09 -2.23
CA ARG A 10 -13.96 -33.63 -3.62
C ARG A 10 -15.18 -32.75 -3.86
N SER A 11 -16.36 -33.15 -3.40
CA SER A 11 -17.58 -32.37 -3.56
C SER A 11 -17.51 -31.02 -2.84
N LEU A 12 -16.88 -30.95 -1.66
CA LEU A 12 -16.69 -29.68 -0.93
C LEU A 12 -15.83 -28.66 -1.69
N ILE A 13 -14.89 -29.13 -2.51
CA ILE A 13 -14.00 -28.27 -3.31
C ILE A 13 -14.63 -27.97 -4.68
N VAL A 14 -15.12 -29.01 -5.36
CA VAL A 14 -15.59 -28.91 -6.75
C VAL A 14 -16.90 -28.14 -6.84
N ASN A 15 -17.84 -28.33 -5.91
CA ASN A 15 -19.16 -27.72 -6.03
C ASN A 15 -19.11 -26.17 -6.00
N PRO A 16 -18.43 -25.51 -5.03
CA PRO A 16 -18.35 -24.05 -5.03
C PRO A 16 -17.64 -23.49 -6.26
N LEU A 17 -16.54 -24.12 -6.69
CA LEU A 17 -15.80 -23.68 -7.87
C LEU A 17 -16.60 -23.87 -9.16
N ALA A 18 -17.34 -24.97 -9.30
CA ALA A 18 -18.20 -25.19 -10.46
C ALA A 18 -19.37 -24.20 -10.50
N THR A 19 -19.95 -23.87 -9.35
CA THR A 19 -20.98 -22.83 -9.25
C THR A 19 -20.43 -21.46 -9.63
N LEU A 20 -19.24 -21.10 -9.12
CA LEU A 20 -18.56 -19.86 -9.50
C LEU A 20 -18.29 -19.81 -11.00
N GLU A 21 -17.68 -20.84 -11.58
CA GLU A 21 -17.38 -20.90 -13.03
C GLU A 21 -18.65 -20.73 -13.86
N LEU A 22 -19.74 -21.42 -13.49
CA LEU A 22 -21.02 -21.31 -14.18
C LEU A 22 -21.59 -19.89 -14.12
N ASN A 23 -21.53 -19.24 -12.96
CA ASN A 23 -22.05 -17.90 -12.77
C ASN A 23 -21.22 -16.86 -13.52
N LEU A 24 -19.88 -16.95 -13.45
CA LEU A 24 -18.97 -16.09 -14.21
C LEU A 24 -19.16 -16.23 -15.74
N ARG A 25 -19.38 -17.45 -16.25
CA ARG A 25 -19.64 -17.66 -17.69
C ARG A 25 -20.97 -17.08 -18.16
N LYS A 26 -21.95 -16.93 -17.26
CA LYS A 26 -23.28 -16.38 -17.58
C LYS A 26 -23.34 -14.86 -17.41
N ALA A 27 -22.50 -14.32 -16.54
CA ALA A 27 -22.40 -12.90 -16.27
C ALA A 27 -22.01 -12.12 -17.54
N LYS A 28 -22.62 -10.96 -17.69
CA LYS A 28 -22.40 -10.01 -18.78
C LYS A 28 -22.14 -8.60 -18.27
N THR A 29 -22.68 -8.25 -17.11
CA THR A 29 -22.49 -6.94 -16.49
C THR A 29 -21.56 -7.00 -15.29
N GLY A 30 -20.94 -5.88 -14.93
CA GLY A 30 -20.11 -5.79 -13.73
C GLY A 30 -20.84 -6.28 -12.47
N MET A 31 -22.12 -5.92 -12.31
CA MET A 31 -22.95 -6.38 -11.19
C MET A 31 -23.08 -7.91 -11.14
N GLU A 32 -23.30 -8.56 -12.28
CA GLU A 32 -23.42 -10.03 -12.35
C GLU A 32 -22.10 -10.72 -12.01
N PHE A 33 -20.95 -10.16 -12.43
CA PHE A 33 -19.64 -10.69 -12.06
C PHE A 33 -19.34 -10.51 -10.56
N ALA A 34 -19.60 -9.32 -10.01
CA ALA A 34 -19.40 -9.04 -8.60
C ALA A 34 -20.27 -9.96 -7.72
N LEU A 35 -21.54 -10.15 -8.08
CA LEU A 35 -22.45 -11.07 -7.40
C LEU A 35 -21.98 -12.53 -7.50
N ALA A 36 -21.47 -12.96 -8.66
CA ALA A 36 -20.94 -14.32 -8.81
C ALA A 36 -19.78 -14.58 -7.84
N LEU A 37 -18.89 -13.60 -7.67
CA LEU A 37 -17.78 -13.69 -6.73
C LEU A 37 -18.25 -13.61 -5.27
N TYR A 38 -19.14 -12.68 -4.94
CA TYR A 38 -19.71 -12.53 -3.60
C TYR A 38 -20.41 -13.80 -3.12
N HIS A 39 -21.29 -14.37 -3.95
CA HIS A 39 -21.98 -15.61 -3.61
C HIS A 39 -21.05 -16.81 -3.46
N TYR A 40 -19.94 -16.84 -4.20
CA TYR A 40 -18.91 -17.85 -3.97
C TYR A 40 -18.28 -17.71 -2.58
N LEU A 41 -17.96 -16.49 -2.15
CA LEU A 41 -17.41 -16.22 -0.82
C LEU A 41 -18.40 -16.62 0.29
N GLU A 42 -19.69 -16.36 0.11
CA GLU A 42 -20.75 -16.86 1.01
C GLU A 42 -20.79 -18.39 1.01
N GLN A 43 -20.77 -19.03 -0.16
CA GLN A 43 -20.88 -20.50 -0.28
C GLN A 43 -19.73 -21.23 0.42
N VAL A 44 -18.52 -20.64 0.45
CA VAL A 44 -17.38 -21.22 1.16
C VAL A 44 -17.34 -20.84 2.65
N ASN A 45 -18.30 -20.06 3.14
CA ASN A 45 -18.37 -19.49 4.49
C ASN A 45 -17.09 -18.68 4.80
N ALA A 46 -16.72 -17.77 3.90
CA ALA A 46 -15.48 -16.99 4.00
C ALA A 46 -15.43 -16.18 5.30
N VAL A 47 -16.54 -15.55 5.69
CA VAL A 47 -16.65 -14.73 6.91
C VAL A 47 -16.38 -15.57 8.16
N GLU A 48 -17.03 -16.72 8.29
CA GLU A 48 -16.89 -17.61 9.44
C GLU A 48 -15.48 -18.20 9.52
N ARG A 49 -14.85 -18.47 8.37
CA ARG A 49 -13.46 -18.93 8.32
C ARG A 49 -12.50 -17.83 8.76
N LEU A 50 -12.68 -16.60 8.28
CA LEU A 50 -11.88 -15.45 8.69
C LEU A 50 -12.00 -15.20 10.21
N GLU A 51 -13.21 -15.31 10.76
CA GLU A 51 -13.42 -15.18 12.22
C GLU A 51 -12.71 -16.30 13.00
N SER A 52 -12.76 -17.55 12.51
CA SER A 52 -11.99 -18.65 13.10
C SER A 52 -10.47 -18.42 13.03
N TRP A 53 -9.99 -17.75 11.98
CA TRP A 53 -8.57 -17.45 11.81
C TRP A 53 -8.15 -16.32 12.75
N ARG A 54 -8.99 -15.27 12.86
CA ARG A 54 -8.83 -14.18 13.83
C ARG A 54 -8.68 -14.72 15.25
N GLN A 55 -9.61 -15.55 15.71
CA GLN A 55 -9.57 -16.14 17.06
C GLN A 55 -8.30 -16.95 17.30
N ARG A 56 -7.89 -17.79 16.33
CA ARG A 56 -6.64 -18.56 16.45
C ARG A 56 -5.40 -17.68 16.49
N ALA A 57 -5.36 -16.61 15.71
CA ALA A 57 -4.26 -15.66 15.74
C ALA A 57 -4.19 -14.95 17.11
N GLU A 58 -5.33 -14.56 17.70
CA GLU A 58 -5.38 -13.98 19.05
C GLU A 58 -4.91 -14.95 20.13
N GLU A 59 -5.36 -16.21 20.09
CA GLU A 59 -4.93 -17.27 21.03
C GLU A 59 -3.42 -17.50 21.00
N GLN A 60 -2.80 -17.30 19.83
CA GLN A 60 -1.37 -17.43 19.62
C GLN A 60 -0.58 -16.13 19.89
N GLY A 61 -1.26 -15.02 20.22
CA GLY A 61 -0.65 -13.72 20.45
C GLY A 61 -0.28 -12.94 19.19
N TYR A 62 -0.71 -13.39 18.00
CA TYR A 62 -0.49 -12.71 16.71
C TYR A 62 -1.59 -11.66 16.46
N LEU A 63 -1.55 -10.58 17.23
CA LEU A 63 -2.59 -9.53 17.18
C LEU A 63 -2.69 -8.80 15.84
N GLU A 64 -1.56 -8.64 15.13
CA GLU A 64 -1.53 -8.01 13.80
C GLU A 64 -2.26 -8.88 12.78
N LEU A 65 -1.89 -10.16 12.70
CA LEU A 65 -2.55 -11.13 11.82
C LEU A 65 -4.04 -11.29 12.12
N ALA A 66 -4.44 -11.27 13.40
CA ALA A 66 -5.85 -11.28 13.76
C ALA A 66 -6.61 -10.10 13.13
N ARG A 67 -6.02 -8.90 13.15
CA ARG A 67 -6.63 -7.70 12.56
C ARG A 67 -6.66 -7.73 11.04
N GLU A 68 -5.65 -8.31 10.40
CA GLU A 68 -5.68 -8.52 8.95
C GLU A 68 -6.90 -9.39 8.57
N HIS A 69 -7.15 -10.47 9.31
CA HIS A 69 -8.33 -11.32 9.09
C HIS A 69 -9.65 -10.57 9.34
N GLU A 70 -9.72 -9.73 10.38
CA GLU A 70 -10.88 -8.88 10.68
C GLU A 70 -11.17 -7.89 9.54
N GLN A 71 -10.14 -7.25 8.99
CA GLN A 71 -10.27 -6.24 7.95
C GLN A 71 -10.51 -6.82 6.56
N ALA A 72 -10.02 -8.04 6.28
CA ALA A 72 -10.09 -8.66 4.96
C ALA A 72 -11.51 -8.70 4.36
N TRP A 73 -12.52 -9.07 5.15
CA TRP A 73 -13.90 -9.14 4.65
C TRP A 73 -14.44 -7.76 4.29
N SER A 74 -14.24 -6.77 5.16
CA SER A 74 -14.69 -5.39 4.89
C SER A 74 -13.98 -4.79 3.68
N SER A 75 -12.69 -5.05 3.51
CA SER A 75 -11.91 -4.54 2.37
C SER A 75 -12.36 -5.15 1.04
N ILE A 76 -12.60 -6.47 1.00
CA ILE A 76 -13.12 -7.13 -0.20
C ILE A 76 -14.54 -6.67 -0.52
N SER A 77 -15.39 -6.53 0.51
CA SER A 77 -16.77 -6.06 0.30
C SER A 77 -16.80 -4.63 -0.23
N ALA A 78 -16.01 -3.72 0.35
CA ALA A 78 -15.89 -2.35 -0.12
C ALA A 78 -15.37 -2.27 -1.56
N LEU A 79 -14.37 -3.09 -1.91
CA LEU A 79 -13.85 -3.18 -3.29
C LEU A 79 -14.95 -3.59 -4.28
N LEU A 80 -15.77 -4.58 -3.93
CA LEU A 80 -16.88 -5.02 -4.78
C LEU A 80 -17.97 -3.96 -4.88
N ASP A 81 -18.29 -3.26 -3.79
CA ASP A 81 -19.27 -2.16 -3.78
C ASP A 81 -18.81 -1.02 -4.69
N GLU A 82 -17.54 -0.58 -4.58
CA GLU A 82 -16.95 0.45 -5.45
C GLU A 82 -16.93 0.01 -6.92
N PHE A 83 -16.58 -1.26 -7.17
CA PHE A 83 -16.58 -1.81 -8.52
C PHE A 83 -18.00 -1.77 -9.14
N VAL A 84 -19.03 -2.17 -8.38
CA VAL A 84 -20.42 -2.12 -8.85
C VAL A 84 -20.92 -0.69 -9.01
N GLU A 85 -20.52 0.23 -8.14
CA GLU A 85 -20.88 1.64 -8.25
C GLU A 85 -20.39 2.26 -9.57
N VAL A 86 -19.18 1.91 -10.00
CA VAL A 86 -18.57 2.48 -11.21
C VAL A 86 -18.93 1.71 -12.47
N LEU A 87 -18.94 0.37 -12.42
CA LEU A 87 -19.03 -0.52 -13.60
C LEU A 87 -20.21 -1.51 -13.54
N GLY A 88 -21.11 -1.37 -12.58
CA GLY A 88 -22.18 -2.35 -12.34
C GLY A 88 -23.09 -2.60 -13.53
N GLU A 89 -23.46 -1.54 -14.26
CA GLU A 89 -24.32 -1.58 -15.44
C GLU A 89 -23.55 -1.80 -16.75
N GLU A 90 -22.22 -1.69 -16.72
CA GLU A 90 -21.38 -1.83 -17.91
C GLU A 90 -21.24 -3.29 -18.32
N THR A 91 -21.25 -3.54 -19.63
CA THR A 91 -20.97 -4.87 -20.16
C THR A 91 -19.47 -5.14 -20.20
N LEU A 92 -19.04 -6.22 -19.58
CA LEU A 92 -17.63 -6.60 -19.44
C LEU A 92 -17.43 -8.06 -19.84
N ASP A 93 -16.22 -8.42 -20.24
CA ASP A 93 -15.81 -9.81 -20.32
C ASP A 93 -15.09 -10.26 -19.02
N LEU A 94 -14.93 -11.58 -18.88
CA LEU A 94 -14.32 -12.18 -17.69
C LEU A 94 -12.86 -11.74 -17.50
N ASP A 95 -12.13 -11.53 -18.59
CA ASP A 95 -10.72 -11.14 -18.53
C ASP A 95 -10.60 -9.72 -17.95
N SER A 96 -11.41 -8.78 -18.43
CA SER A 96 -11.47 -7.40 -17.91
C SER A 96 -11.88 -7.37 -16.43
N PHE A 97 -12.91 -8.13 -16.05
CA PHE A 97 -13.32 -8.24 -14.65
C PHE A 97 -12.17 -8.76 -13.78
N THR A 98 -11.47 -9.80 -14.23
CA THR A 98 -10.37 -10.43 -13.49
C THR A 98 -9.18 -9.47 -13.33
N GLU A 99 -8.84 -8.72 -14.37
CA GLU A 99 -7.77 -7.72 -14.32
C GLU A 99 -8.10 -6.58 -13.36
N ILE A 100 -9.32 -6.04 -13.42
CA ILE A 100 -9.75 -4.94 -12.56
C ILE A 100 -9.80 -5.37 -11.09
N ILE A 101 -10.47 -6.49 -10.80
CA ILE A 101 -10.54 -7.01 -9.43
C ILE A 101 -9.17 -7.42 -8.92
N GLY A 102 -8.33 -8.05 -9.75
CA GLY A 102 -6.95 -8.39 -9.38
C GLY A 102 -6.14 -7.16 -8.99
N THR A 103 -6.22 -6.10 -9.81
CA THR A 103 -5.56 -4.82 -9.52
C THR A 103 -6.09 -4.18 -8.24
N GLY A 104 -7.42 -4.24 -8.02
CA GLY A 104 -8.05 -3.73 -6.80
C GLY A 104 -7.58 -4.47 -5.56
N LEU A 105 -7.47 -5.81 -5.62
CA LEU A 105 -6.97 -6.63 -4.52
C LEU A 105 -5.48 -6.36 -4.22
N ASP A 106 -4.65 -6.17 -5.25
CA ASP A 106 -3.23 -5.83 -5.09
C ASP A 106 -3.02 -4.45 -4.46
N ALA A 107 -3.97 -3.54 -4.63
CA ALA A 107 -3.95 -2.19 -4.07
C ALA A 107 -4.56 -2.10 -2.66
N LEU A 108 -5.13 -3.19 -2.11
CA LEU A 108 -5.69 -3.18 -0.77
C LEU A 108 -4.59 -3.03 0.29
N GLU A 109 -4.70 -1.99 1.10
CA GLU A 109 -3.85 -1.77 2.27
C GLU A 109 -4.65 -2.00 3.55
N PHE A 110 -4.10 -2.78 4.47
CA PHE A 110 -4.69 -2.97 5.80
C PHE A 110 -4.26 -1.85 6.74
N SER A 111 -5.20 -1.33 7.52
CA SER A 111 -4.90 -0.31 8.52
C SER A 111 -4.09 -0.92 9.67
N LEU A 112 -2.90 -0.38 9.89
CA LEU A 112 -2.03 -0.76 11.00
C LEU A 112 -2.53 -0.18 12.33
N LEU A 113 -2.13 -0.82 13.43
CA LEU A 113 -2.43 -0.41 14.81
C LEU A 113 -2.20 1.11 15.02
N PRO A 114 -3.14 1.83 15.67
CA PRO A 114 -2.82 3.15 16.18
C PRO A 114 -1.67 3.06 17.20
N PRO A 115 -0.85 4.11 17.30
CA PRO A 115 0.38 4.10 18.07
C PRO A 115 0.14 3.74 19.55
N SER A 116 1.03 2.94 20.13
CA SER A 116 1.03 2.63 21.56
C SER A 116 1.55 3.81 22.38
N LEU A 117 1.36 3.77 23.71
CA LEU A 117 1.81 4.84 24.63
C LEU A 117 3.34 5.00 24.68
N ASP A 118 4.10 3.92 24.47
CA ASP A 118 5.56 3.91 24.51
C ASP A 118 6.11 3.17 23.29
N GLN A 119 6.52 3.92 22.28
CA GLN A 119 6.96 3.38 21.00
C GLN A 119 8.02 4.24 20.34
N VAL A 120 8.78 3.59 19.46
CA VAL A 120 9.62 4.26 18.47
C VAL A 120 8.77 4.46 17.20
N VAL A 121 8.70 5.70 16.72
CA VAL A 121 8.01 6.02 15.46
C VAL A 121 8.98 5.83 14.31
N LEU A 122 8.68 4.87 13.43
CA LEU A 122 9.34 4.73 12.13
C LEU A 122 8.44 5.36 11.06
N SER A 123 8.99 6.28 10.28
CA SER A 123 8.29 6.95 9.19
C SER A 123 9.29 7.25 8.08
N ASP A 124 8.79 7.31 6.84
CA ASP A 124 9.55 7.95 5.77
C ASP A 124 9.77 9.43 6.10
N MET A 125 10.79 10.04 5.50
CA MET A 125 11.17 11.42 5.82
C MET A 125 10.11 12.43 5.37
N GLU A 126 9.38 12.16 4.28
CA GLU A 126 8.40 13.11 3.69
C GLU A 126 7.11 13.21 4.54
N ASN A 127 6.63 12.09 5.07
CA ASN A 127 5.39 11.94 5.83
C ASN A 127 5.62 11.99 7.35
N ALA A 128 6.87 12.04 7.81
CA ALA A 128 7.19 12.10 9.23
C ALA A 128 6.60 13.35 9.89
N LYS A 129 5.59 13.16 10.74
CA LYS A 129 5.08 14.19 11.64
C LYS A 129 6.02 14.35 12.84
N LEU A 130 7.14 15.04 12.62
CA LEU A 130 8.24 15.21 13.58
C LEU A 130 7.98 16.29 14.66
N LEU A 131 6.81 16.32 15.30
CA LEU A 131 6.53 17.28 16.37
C LEU A 131 7.04 16.77 17.73
N ASP A 132 7.70 17.64 18.50
CA ASP A 132 8.16 17.41 19.89
C ASP A 132 9.05 16.17 20.13
N MET A 133 9.89 15.81 19.14
CA MET A 133 10.79 14.67 19.24
C MET A 133 12.03 15.01 20.08
N LYS A 134 12.34 14.21 21.10
CA LYS A 134 13.60 14.35 21.87
C LYS A 134 14.81 13.89 21.08
N VAL A 135 14.67 12.76 20.38
CA VAL A 135 15.76 12.10 19.65
C VAL A 135 15.28 11.73 18.26
N ILE A 136 16.07 12.05 17.24
CA ILE A 136 15.80 11.69 15.84
C ILE A 136 16.96 10.86 15.28
N PHE A 137 16.62 9.78 14.57
CA PHE A 137 17.53 8.98 13.76
C PHE A 137 17.17 9.15 12.28
N ALA A 138 17.97 9.90 11.53
CA ALA A 138 17.83 10.01 10.08
C ALA A 138 18.71 8.95 9.42
N ILE A 139 18.08 7.97 8.78
CA ILE A 139 18.74 6.80 8.19
C ILE A 139 18.70 6.91 6.66
N GLY A 140 19.79 6.50 6.00
CA GLY A 140 19.84 6.48 4.54
C GLY A 140 20.11 7.83 3.90
N MET A 141 20.84 8.72 4.60
CA MET A 141 21.21 10.04 4.09
C MET A 141 22.31 9.98 3.01
N ASN A 142 22.01 9.31 1.90
CA ASN A 142 22.87 9.15 0.73
C ASN A 142 22.56 10.19 -0.36
N ASP A 143 23.55 10.46 -1.21
CA ASP A 143 23.34 11.29 -2.41
C ASP A 143 22.31 10.65 -3.35
N GLY A 144 21.29 11.42 -3.73
CA GLY A 144 20.17 10.96 -4.56
C GLY A 144 18.99 10.38 -3.79
N VAL A 145 19.17 10.00 -2.52
CA VAL A 145 18.09 9.70 -1.57
C VAL A 145 17.69 10.98 -0.84
N MET A 146 18.66 11.74 -0.37
CA MET A 146 18.43 13.07 0.21
C MET A 146 19.53 14.05 -0.25
N PRO A 147 19.19 15.11 -1.01
CA PRO A 147 17.87 15.38 -1.56
C PRO A 147 17.45 14.31 -2.57
N LEU A 148 16.16 14.00 -2.62
CA LEU A 148 15.62 13.02 -3.54
C LEU A 148 15.83 13.47 -5.00
N ARG A 149 16.54 12.67 -5.79
CA ARG A 149 16.64 12.90 -7.25
C ARG A 149 15.39 12.34 -7.92
N GLN A 150 14.33 13.14 -7.96
CA GLN A 150 13.12 12.75 -8.65
C GLN A 150 13.40 12.58 -10.16
N LYS A 151 12.92 11.45 -10.70
CA LYS A 151 12.74 11.29 -12.14
C LYS A 151 11.36 11.80 -12.48
N ASP A 152 11.24 12.54 -13.58
CA ASP A 152 9.97 13.03 -14.09
C ASP A 152 9.04 11.84 -14.36
N LYS A 153 8.09 11.60 -13.44
CA LYS A 153 7.08 10.54 -13.55
C LYS A 153 5.73 11.24 -13.63
N GLY A 154 5.08 11.13 -14.78
CA GLY A 154 3.78 11.74 -15.04
C GLY A 154 3.52 11.90 -16.53
N ILE A 155 2.30 12.30 -16.87
CA ILE A 155 1.89 12.56 -18.26
C ILE A 155 2.58 13.82 -18.80
N PHE A 156 2.88 14.79 -17.94
CA PHE A 156 3.51 16.06 -18.29
C PHE A 156 5.00 16.06 -17.94
N SER A 157 5.81 16.55 -18.87
CA SER A 157 7.21 16.90 -18.61
C SER A 157 7.33 18.22 -17.82
N ASP A 158 8.48 18.46 -17.22
CA ASP A 158 8.77 19.77 -16.61
C ASP A 158 8.61 20.95 -17.58
N GLN A 159 8.90 20.76 -18.87
CA GLN A 159 8.70 21.80 -19.88
C GLN A 159 7.21 22.11 -20.10
N ASP A 160 6.37 21.08 -20.14
CA ASP A 160 4.92 21.24 -20.26
C ASP A 160 4.35 21.96 -19.04
N ARG A 161 4.84 21.63 -17.84
CA ARG A 161 4.41 22.29 -16.59
C ARG A 161 4.79 23.76 -16.55
N ASP A 162 6.01 24.10 -16.97
CA ASP A 162 6.47 25.48 -17.00
C ASP A 162 5.67 26.31 -18.02
N ALA A 163 5.36 25.75 -19.19
CA ALA A 163 4.51 26.40 -20.20
C ALA A 163 3.08 26.63 -19.70
N LEU A 164 2.45 25.61 -19.11
CA LEU A 164 1.08 25.70 -18.60
C LEU A 164 0.97 26.66 -17.41
N ARG A 165 2.03 26.84 -16.61
CA ARG A 165 2.05 27.81 -15.51
C ARG A 165 2.09 29.26 -15.98
N ALA A 166 2.72 29.52 -17.13
CA ALA A 166 2.70 30.85 -17.74
C ALA A 166 1.27 31.27 -18.14
N GLU A 167 0.36 30.30 -18.29
CA GLU A 167 -1.06 30.50 -18.60
C GLU A 167 -1.97 30.45 -17.35
N ASP A 168 -1.42 30.72 -16.15
CA ASP A 168 -2.16 30.87 -14.88
C ASP A 168 -2.79 29.56 -14.34
N SER A 169 -2.24 28.41 -14.73
CA SER A 169 -2.66 27.11 -14.18
C SER A 169 -2.05 26.84 -12.80
N LYS A 170 -2.88 26.42 -11.83
CA LYS A 170 -2.44 25.95 -10.49
C LYS A 170 -1.88 24.52 -10.56
N LEU A 171 -0.90 24.28 -11.43
CA LEU A 171 -0.25 22.97 -11.54
C LEU A 171 0.74 22.72 -10.40
N LYS A 172 0.87 21.45 -10.02
CA LYS A 172 1.88 20.98 -9.07
C LYS A 172 3.29 21.45 -9.49
N PRO A 173 4.19 21.72 -8.53
CA PRO A 173 5.54 22.15 -8.81
C PRO A 173 6.33 21.21 -9.73
N SER A 174 7.08 21.78 -10.67
CA SER A 174 8.11 21.08 -11.44
C SER A 174 9.26 20.66 -10.52
N ALA A 175 10.11 19.72 -10.96
CA ALA A 175 11.17 19.14 -10.13
C ALA A 175 12.11 20.18 -9.48
N LYS A 176 12.24 21.38 -10.08
CA LYS A 176 13.03 22.50 -9.53
C LYS A 176 12.50 23.07 -8.22
N ASN A 177 11.18 23.08 -8.01
CA ASN A 177 10.58 23.58 -6.77
C ASN A 177 10.67 22.56 -5.63
N ASN A 178 10.86 21.28 -5.95
CA ASN A 178 11.00 20.21 -4.95
C ASN A 178 12.35 20.29 -4.21
N ILE A 179 13.38 20.93 -4.80
CA ILE A 179 14.65 21.19 -4.09
C ILE A 179 14.42 22.04 -2.84
N GLY A 180 13.52 23.02 -2.89
CA GLY A 180 13.17 23.84 -1.72
C GLY A 180 12.42 23.05 -0.64
N GLU A 181 11.60 22.08 -1.03
CA GLU A 181 10.91 21.18 -0.09
C GLU A 181 11.89 20.22 0.58
N GLU A 182 12.86 19.67 -0.17
CA GLU A 182 13.95 18.84 0.35
C GLU A 182 14.86 19.62 1.31
N ASP A 183 15.20 20.87 0.99
CA ASP A 183 15.97 21.75 1.88
C ASP A 183 15.20 22.04 3.18
N LEU A 184 13.90 22.29 3.08
CA LEU A 184 13.03 22.48 4.24
C LEU A 184 12.95 21.20 5.09
N LEU A 185 12.88 20.04 4.45
CA LEU A 185 12.85 18.75 5.13
C LEU A 185 14.17 18.47 5.85
N ALA A 186 15.31 18.71 5.19
CA ALA A 186 16.63 18.61 5.82
C ALA A 186 16.74 19.54 7.03
N TYR A 187 16.30 20.79 6.88
CA TYR A 187 16.25 21.74 7.99
C TYR A 187 15.42 21.23 9.16
N LYS A 188 14.22 20.67 8.91
CA LYS A 188 13.37 20.07 9.95
C LYS A 188 14.06 18.93 10.67
N ILE A 189 14.62 17.96 9.94
CA ILE A 189 15.33 16.80 10.53
C ILE A 189 16.47 17.27 11.44
N ILE A 190 17.20 18.32 11.04
CA ILE A 190 18.34 18.84 11.78
C ILE A 190 17.91 19.66 13.02
N SER A 191 16.80 20.41 12.92
CA SER A 191 16.41 21.40 13.92
C SER A 191 15.33 20.96 14.92
N LEU A 192 14.57 19.90 14.61
CA LEU A 192 13.48 19.43 15.46
C LEU A 192 13.89 18.62 16.72
N PRO A 193 14.99 17.85 16.77
CA PRO A 193 15.28 17.05 17.96
C PRO A 193 15.70 17.95 19.12
N SER A 194 15.06 17.81 20.28
CA SER A 194 15.36 18.64 21.44
C SER A 194 16.58 18.20 22.27
N ASP A 195 17.08 16.97 22.07
CA ASP A 195 18.21 16.40 22.82
C ASP A 195 19.30 15.85 21.88
N LYS A 196 18.98 14.86 21.03
CA LYS A 196 19.99 14.19 20.18
C LYS A 196 19.55 13.99 18.74
N LEU A 197 20.51 14.14 17.83
CA LEU A 197 20.36 13.84 16.42
C LEU A 197 21.40 12.81 15.99
N PHE A 198 20.95 11.75 15.34
CA PHE A 198 21.81 10.74 14.72
C PHE A 198 21.54 10.74 13.22
N LEU A 199 22.60 10.95 12.44
CA LEU A 199 22.52 10.95 10.97
C LEU A 199 23.39 9.80 10.44
N SER A 200 22.80 8.91 9.64
CA SER A 200 23.50 7.73 9.12
C SER A 200 23.27 7.55 7.62
N TYR A 201 24.27 6.96 6.96
CA TYR A 201 24.21 6.54 5.57
C TYR A 201 24.99 5.23 5.41
N PRO A 202 24.47 4.22 4.68
CA PRO A 202 25.26 3.07 4.27
C PRO A 202 26.36 3.49 3.27
N ALA A 203 27.52 2.85 3.38
CA ALA A 203 28.65 3.07 2.47
C ALA A 203 28.57 2.23 1.18
N ALA A 204 27.75 1.16 1.18
CA ALA A 204 27.49 0.32 0.02
C ALA A 204 26.07 -0.24 0.07
N ASP A 205 25.52 -0.61 -1.09
CA ASP A 205 24.26 -1.35 -1.20
C ASP A 205 24.46 -2.87 -0.99
N GLU A 206 23.38 -3.64 -1.10
CA GLU A 206 23.38 -5.10 -0.91
C GLU A 206 24.29 -5.83 -1.93
N GLU A 207 24.57 -5.23 -3.08
CA GLU A 207 25.44 -5.77 -4.12
C GLU A 207 26.91 -5.31 -3.96
N GLY A 208 27.21 -4.49 -2.94
CA GLY A 208 28.53 -3.96 -2.66
C GLY A 208 28.92 -2.73 -3.49
N LYS A 209 27.98 -2.13 -4.22
CA LYS A 209 28.21 -0.89 -4.95
C LYS A 209 28.30 0.27 -3.96
N VAL A 210 29.35 1.10 -4.13
CA VAL A 210 29.59 2.24 -3.24
C VAL A 210 28.45 3.25 -3.32
N LEU A 211 27.94 3.64 -2.14
CA LEU A 211 26.96 4.69 -1.97
C LEU A 211 27.64 5.93 -1.38
N SER A 212 27.39 7.07 -2.01
CA SER A 212 27.93 8.36 -1.57
C SER A 212 27.07 8.97 -0.47
N GLU A 213 27.70 9.70 0.45
CA GLU A 213 26.98 10.48 1.47
C GLU A 213 26.26 11.69 0.86
N SER A 214 25.15 12.09 1.48
CA SER A 214 24.39 13.28 1.12
C SER A 214 25.25 14.56 1.17
N ASN A 215 24.90 15.55 0.35
CA ASN A 215 25.48 16.89 0.42
C ASN A 215 25.18 17.59 1.77
N TYR A 216 24.06 17.30 2.42
CA TYR A 216 23.72 17.86 3.74
C TYR A 216 24.70 17.39 4.82
N LEU A 217 25.07 16.10 4.82
CA LEU A 217 26.06 15.55 5.75
C LEU A 217 27.43 16.22 5.58
N ARG A 218 27.86 16.43 4.34
CA ARG A 218 29.13 17.13 4.04
C ARG A 218 29.13 18.56 4.56
N LYS A 219 28.02 19.28 4.41
CA LYS A 219 27.87 20.65 4.94
C LYS A 219 27.98 20.69 6.46
N ILE A 220 27.39 19.72 7.17
CA ILE A 220 27.44 19.63 8.63
C ILE A 220 28.85 19.27 9.12
N LYS A 221 29.52 18.31 8.48
CA LYS A 221 30.90 17.90 8.84
C LYS A 221 31.95 18.98 8.58
N GLY A 222 31.71 19.86 7.62
CA GLY A 222 32.63 20.94 7.23
C GLY A 222 32.55 22.19 8.10
N GLN A 223 31.67 22.21 9.13
CA GLN A 223 31.55 23.28 10.12
C GLN A 223 32.36 22.99 11.38
#